data_AF-A0A933W998-F1
#
_entry.id   AF-A0A933W998-F1
#
_cell.length_a   1.000
_cell.length_b   1.000
_cell.length_c   1.000
_cell.angle_alpha   90.00
_cell.angle_beta   90.00
_cell.angle_gamma   90.00
#
_symmetry.space_group_name_H-M   'P 1'
#
loop_
_entity.id
_entity.type
_entity.pdbx_description
1 polymer ?
#
loop_
_entity_poly.entity_id
_entity_poly.type
_entity_poly.pdbx_seq_one_letter_code
_entity_poly.pdbx_strand_id
1 'polypeptide(L)'
;MDPIRNAIIRCLNKCHDDEPALLEEIEQLRKAEGDKVFQGLLSVLTHFEFEASDAKEKWRKIISYRKEMEAMLGRTVNLATAACDYFSTIQKDLHNPKIVEISIFEETAKLAHYDSLTELFNRRYFDSALSREMSRSKRYDFDLSVIFFDLDDFKALNDSFGHQVGDLALKNVAKEIMKQTRVEDTAARYGGEEIVMVLPQTHKEKAFFVGDRIRKNIEEMTLEHGGIPIKITLSGGVASFPIDSMSAQGLVECADRGLYQAKNQGKNNVALYSSEKRRFPRIDFSGQINAFLLSEPGKNFTGKAKNISMMGLLFESVESMEIGEELRLDVPIPPHNNRLPITGRVARVIPSSHSFDIGVSFIKMADRQSNDLALRDFGKYLGSQFQSTV
;
A
#
# COMPACT_ATOMS: atom_id res chain seq x y z
N MET A 1 -14.22 -5.45 -13.53
CA MET A 1 -15.16 -4.85 -14.50
C MET A 1 -16.38 -5.76 -14.64
N ASP A 2 -17.58 -5.19 -14.71
CA ASP A 2 -18.85 -5.93 -14.84
C ASP A 2 -18.96 -6.61 -16.23
N PRO A 3 -19.02 -7.96 -16.31
CA PRO A 3 -19.12 -8.70 -17.57
C PRO A 3 -20.35 -8.32 -18.41
N ILE A 4 -21.49 -8.04 -17.76
CA ILE A 4 -22.76 -7.72 -18.41
C ILE A 4 -22.66 -6.36 -19.09
N ARG A 5 -22.12 -5.35 -18.39
CA ARG A 5 -21.88 -4.00 -18.96
C ARG A 5 -21.04 -4.09 -20.23
N ASN A 6 -19.95 -4.85 -20.21
CA ASN A 6 -19.06 -5.00 -21.37
C ASN A 6 -19.75 -5.72 -22.54
N ALA A 7 -20.60 -6.72 -22.27
CA ALA A 7 -21.39 -7.37 -23.30
C ALA A 7 -22.37 -6.39 -23.96
N ILE A 8 -23.04 -5.55 -23.17
CA ILE A 8 -23.97 -4.53 -23.65
C ILE A 8 -23.28 -3.50 -24.54
N ILE A 9 -22.13 -2.97 -24.13
CA ILE A 9 -21.36 -2.01 -24.94
C ILE A 9 -20.96 -2.64 -26.28
N ARG A 10 -20.57 -3.92 -26.29
CA ARG A 10 -20.30 -4.64 -27.54
C ARG A 10 -21.52 -4.74 -28.44
N CYS A 11 -22.70 -5.06 -27.90
CA CYS A 11 -23.95 -5.10 -28.68
C CYS A 11 -24.27 -3.73 -29.29
N LEU A 12 -24.18 -2.66 -28.49
CA LEU A 12 -24.42 -1.28 -28.95
C LEU A 12 -23.49 -0.86 -30.08
N ASN A 13 -22.19 -1.20 -29.99
CA ASN A 13 -21.22 -0.88 -31.04
C ASN A 13 -21.44 -1.75 -32.30
N LYS A 14 -21.73 -3.04 -32.12
CA LYS A 14 -21.97 -3.99 -33.23
C LYS A 14 -23.19 -3.59 -34.05
N CYS A 15 -24.26 -3.15 -33.38
CA CYS A 15 -25.56 -2.86 -34.00
C CYS A 15 -25.83 -1.34 -34.10
N HIS A 16 -24.80 -0.50 -34.22
CA HIS A 16 -24.92 0.97 -34.18
C HIS A 16 -25.88 1.55 -35.23
N ASP A 17 -26.03 0.88 -36.38
CA ASP A 17 -26.91 1.30 -37.48
C ASP A 17 -28.18 0.42 -37.64
N ASP A 18 -28.38 -0.59 -36.77
CA ASP A 18 -29.48 -1.56 -36.88
C ASP A 18 -30.16 -1.81 -35.52
N GLU A 19 -31.11 -0.93 -35.19
CA GLU A 19 -31.89 -0.98 -33.95
C GLU A 19 -32.71 -2.29 -33.76
N PRO A 20 -33.40 -2.83 -34.79
CA PRO A 20 -34.02 -4.15 -34.68
C PRO A 20 -33.04 -5.25 -34.29
N ALA A 21 -31.86 -5.30 -34.92
CA ALA A 21 -30.83 -6.28 -34.56
C ALA A 21 -30.29 -6.07 -33.13
N LEU A 22 -30.13 -4.82 -32.71
CA LEU A 22 -29.72 -4.47 -31.35
C LEU A 22 -30.70 -5.04 -30.30
N LEU A 23 -32.00 -4.85 -30.51
CA LEU A 23 -33.03 -5.34 -29.58
C LEU A 23 -33.03 -6.88 -29.48
N GLU A 24 -32.79 -7.58 -30.59
CA GLU A 24 -32.67 -9.04 -30.60
C GLU A 24 -31.41 -9.51 -29.84
N GLU A 25 -30.26 -8.87 -30.06
CA GLU A 25 -29.02 -9.15 -29.33
C GLU A 25 -29.17 -8.91 -27.82
N ILE A 26 -29.84 -7.82 -27.42
CA ILE A 26 -30.15 -7.54 -26.00
C ILE A 26 -31.05 -8.63 -25.41
N GLU A 27 -32.06 -9.11 -26.16
CA GLU A 27 -32.94 -10.18 -25.70
C GLU A 27 -32.21 -11.53 -25.60
N GLN A 28 -31.29 -11.82 -26.50
CA GLN A 28 -30.41 -13.00 -26.40
C GLN A 28 -29.52 -12.92 -25.16
N LEU A 29 -28.91 -11.76 -24.91
CA LEU A 29 -28.12 -11.53 -23.70
C LEU A 29 -28.96 -11.68 -22.43
N ARG A 30 -30.20 -11.18 -22.42
CA ARG A 30 -31.15 -11.34 -21.31
C ARG A 30 -31.51 -12.81 -21.06
N LYS A 31 -31.66 -13.62 -22.12
CA LYS A 31 -31.90 -15.07 -21.96
C LYS A 31 -30.72 -15.79 -21.30
N ALA A 32 -29.49 -15.32 -21.51
CA ALA A 32 -28.29 -15.89 -20.91
C ALA A 32 -28.03 -15.39 -19.47
N GLU A 33 -28.13 -14.08 -19.25
CA GLU A 33 -27.68 -13.41 -18.02
C GLU A 33 -28.84 -13.01 -17.07
N GLY A 34 -30.10 -13.20 -17.52
CA GLY A 34 -31.31 -12.85 -16.78
C GLY A 34 -31.65 -11.35 -16.83
N ASP A 35 -32.59 -10.94 -15.97
CA ASP A 35 -33.15 -9.58 -16.00
C ASP A 35 -32.16 -8.49 -15.52
N LYS A 36 -30.99 -8.87 -14.98
CA LYS A 36 -29.90 -7.93 -14.64
C LYS A 36 -29.38 -7.17 -15.86
N VAL A 37 -29.60 -7.69 -17.07
CA VAL A 37 -29.29 -6.99 -18.33
C VAL A 37 -29.99 -5.63 -18.41
N PHE A 38 -31.20 -5.49 -17.86
CA PHE A 38 -31.90 -4.19 -17.86
C PHE A 38 -31.20 -3.15 -16.98
N GLN A 39 -30.67 -3.56 -15.83
CA GLN A 39 -29.88 -2.67 -14.96
C GLN A 39 -28.62 -2.21 -15.69
N GLY A 40 -27.89 -3.16 -16.28
CA GLY A 40 -26.69 -2.87 -17.05
C GLY A 40 -26.97 -1.94 -18.23
N LEU A 41 -28.07 -2.18 -18.95
CA LEU A 41 -28.42 -1.42 -20.15
C LEU A 41 -28.79 0.02 -19.81
N LEU A 42 -29.65 0.22 -18.82
CA LEU A 42 -30.01 1.57 -18.38
C LEU A 42 -28.80 2.29 -17.77
N SER A 43 -27.96 1.59 -16.99
CA SER A 43 -26.70 2.15 -16.49
C SER A 43 -25.77 2.60 -17.64
N VAL A 44 -25.68 1.83 -18.72
CA VAL A 44 -24.88 2.20 -19.90
C VAL A 44 -25.47 3.40 -20.63
N LEU A 45 -26.80 3.41 -20.85
CA LEU A 45 -27.47 4.46 -21.62
C LEU A 45 -27.60 5.78 -20.85
N THR A 46 -27.78 5.73 -19.53
CA THR A 46 -28.20 6.90 -18.74
C THR A 46 -27.33 7.19 -17.53
N HIS A 47 -26.44 6.29 -17.16
CA HIS A 47 -25.52 6.42 -16.01
C HIS A 47 -26.25 6.48 -14.66
N PHE A 48 -27.51 6.05 -14.64
CA PHE A 48 -28.28 5.88 -13.42
C PHE A 48 -28.19 4.42 -12.97
N GLU A 49 -28.00 4.23 -11.66
CA GLU A 49 -28.12 2.90 -11.06
C GLU A 49 -29.57 2.66 -10.63
N PHE A 50 -30.05 1.45 -10.88
CA PHE A 50 -31.42 1.04 -10.62
C PHE A 50 -31.43 -0.32 -9.95
N GLU A 51 -32.38 -0.52 -9.04
CA GLU A 51 -32.74 -1.86 -8.55
C GLU A 51 -33.32 -2.72 -9.69
N ALA A 52 -33.19 -4.05 -9.59
CA ALA A 52 -33.47 -4.95 -10.72
C ALA A 52 -34.94 -4.92 -11.16
N SER A 53 -35.86 -4.82 -10.19
CA SER A 53 -37.29 -4.67 -10.42
C SER A 53 -37.60 -3.40 -11.21
N ASP A 54 -36.99 -2.29 -10.78
CA ASP A 54 -37.27 -0.95 -11.28
C ASP A 54 -36.67 -0.77 -12.68
N ALA A 55 -35.48 -1.33 -12.90
CA ALA A 55 -34.83 -1.32 -14.20
C ALA A 55 -35.69 -1.99 -15.28
N LYS A 56 -36.28 -3.15 -14.95
CA LYS A 56 -37.18 -3.87 -15.87
C LYS A 56 -38.44 -3.08 -16.19
N GLU A 57 -39.03 -2.44 -15.19
CA GLU A 57 -40.21 -1.59 -15.40
C GLU A 57 -39.88 -0.37 -16.28
N LYS A 58 -38.79 0.33 -15.97
CA LYS A 58 -38.31 1.48 -16.75
C LYS A 58 -38.00 1.10 -18.19
N TRP A 59 -37.32 -0.02 -18.40
CA TRP A 59 -37.07 -0.56 -19.73
C TRP A 59 -38.36 -0.72 -20.55
N ARG A 60 -39.39 -1.34 -19.97
CA ARG A 60 -40.69 -1.49 -20.65
C ARG A 60 -41.32 -0.15 -21.02
N LYS A 61 -41.26 0.83 -20.11
CA LYS A 61 -41.79 2.18 -20.37
C LYS A 61 -41.03 2.88 -21.49
N ILE A 62 -39.70 2.78 -21.52
CA ILE A 62 -38.86 3.36 -22.58
C ILE A 62 -39.16 2.71 -23.93
N ILE A 63 -39.32 1.38 -23.99
CA ILE A 63 -39.65 0.69 -25.23
C ILE A 63 -41.05 1.04 -25.74
N SER A 64 -42.04 1.16 -24.85
CA SER A 64 -43.37 1.65 -25.22
C SER A 64 -43.30 3.07 -25.78
N TYR A 65 -42.62 3.95 -25.05
CA TYR A 65 -42.45 5.36 -25.42
C TYR A 65 -41.72 5.51 -26.77
N ARG A 66 -40.67 4.72 -27.00
CA ARG A 66 -39.97 4.65 -28.29
C ARG A 66 -40.91 4.30 -29.44
N LYS A 67 -41.80 3.31 -29.28
CA LYS A 67 -42.77 2.93 -30.31
C LYS A 67 -43.76 4.06 -30.61
N GLU A 68 -44.20 4.77 -29.57
CA GLU A 68 -45.06 5.96 -29.73
C GLU A 68 -44.33 7.06 -30.51
N MET A 69 -43.06 7.35 -30.17
CA MET A 69 -42.22 8.29 -30.91
C MET A 69 -42.03 7.87 -32.37
N GLU A 70 -41.74 6.59 -32.64
CA GLU A 70 -41.56 6.07 -34.00
C GLU A 70 -42.83 6.24 -34.85
N ALA A 71 -44.00 5.96 -34.27
CA ALA A 71 -45.29 6.14 -34.94
C ALA A 71 -45.56 7.60 -35.30
N MET A 72 -45.18 8.55 -34.42
CA MET A 72 -45.34 9.98 -34.67
C MET A 72 -44.31 10.54 -35.66
N LEU A 73 -43.07 10.04 -35.62
CA LEU A 73 -41.96 10.57 -36.43
C LEU A 73 -41.86 9.92 -37.81
N GLY A 74 -42.50 8.76 -38.04
CA GLY A 74 -42.45 8.04 -39.31
C GLY A 74 -41.08 7.44 -39.66
N ARG A 75 -40.21 7.28 -38.65
CA ARG A 75 -38.87 6.69 -38.79
C ARG A 75 -38.48 5.95 -37.52
N THR A 76 -37.47 5.11 -37.61
CA THR A 76 -36.88 4.46 -36.43
C THR A 76 -36.25 5.48 -35.50
N VAL A 77 -36.38 5.25 -34.19
CA VAL A 77 -35.80 6.09 -33.15
C VAL A 77 -34.72 5.30 -32.44
N ASN A 78 -33.53 5.90 -32.33
CA ASN A 78 -32.43 5.28 -31.61
C ASN A 78 -32.79 5.05 -30.14
N LEU A 79 -32.41 3.91 -29.57
CA LEU A 79 -32.76 3.53 -28.20
C LEU A 79 -32.27 4.56 -27.16
N ALA A 80 -31.05 5.08 -27.32
CA ALA A 80 -30.50 6.10 -26.42
C ALA A 80 -31.27 7.42 -26.51
N THR A 81 -31.75 7.77 -27.71
CA THR A 81 -32.60 8.97 -27.91
C THR A 81 -33.92 8.85 -27.16
N ALA A 82 -34.60 7.69 -27.28
CA ALA A 82 -35.85 7.45 -26.58
C ALA A 82 -35.66 7.39 -25.05
N ALA A 83 -34.58 6.76 -24.57
CA ALA A 83 -34.26 6.72 -23.15
C ALA A 83 -33.96 8.13 -22.61
N CYS A 84 -33.13 8.91 -23.31
CA CYS A 84 -32.77 10.27 -22.91
C CYS A 84 -34.01 11.16 -22.80
N ASP A 85 -34.86 11.18 -23.84
CA ASP A 85 -36.10 11.97 -23.83
C ASP A 85 -37.09 11.50 -22.76
N TYR A 86 -37.22 10.18 -22.55
CA TYR A 86 -38.04 9.63 -21.48
C TYR A 86 -37.61 10.14 -20.11
N PHE A 87 -36.31 10.10 -19.78
CA PHE A 87 -35.81 10.54 -18.49
C PHE A 87 -35.78 12.07 -18.33
N SER A 88 -35.60 12.84 -19.40
CA SER A 88 -35.60 14.30 -19.33
C SER A 88 -37.01 14.90 -19.29
N THR A 89 -37.95 14.30 -20.03
CA THR A 89 -39.24 14.92 -20.33
C THR A 89 -40.38 14.26 -19.54
N ILE A 90 -40.41 12.93 -19.51
CA ILE A 90 -41.49 12.16 -18.88
C ILE A 90 -41.21 11.96 -17.39
N GLN A 91 -40.08 11.33 -17.07
CA GLN A 91 -39.74 11.04 -15.68
C GLN A 91 -39.14 12.24 -14.94
N LYS A 92 -38.40 13.10 -15.66
CA LYS A 92 -37.72 14.30 -15.15
C LYS A 92 -36.63 14.03 -14.11
N ASP A 93 -36.00 12.87 -14.18
CA ASP A 93 -34.83 12.52 -13.37
C ASP A 93 -33.52 13.04 -14.00
N LEU A 94 -33.53 13.37 -15.30
CA LEU A 94 -32.35 13.79 -16.05
C LEU A 94 -32.44 15.27 -16.42
N HIS A 95 -31.58 16.10 -15.83
CA HIS A 95 -31.53 17.54 -16.09
C HIS A 95 -30.34 17.91 -16.98
N ASN A 96 -30.61 18.70 -18.04
CA ASN A 96 -29.60 19.22 -18.97
C ASN A 96 -28.63 18.14 -19.52
N PRO A 97 -29.14 17.06 -20.16
CA PRO A 97 -28.28 15.99 -20.65
C PRO A 97 -27.33 16.49 -21.75
N LYS A 98 -26.09 15.99 -21.72
CA LYS A 98 -25.09 16.21 -22.77
C LYS A 98 -24.87 14.91 -23.53
N ILE A 99 -24.91 14.99 -24.87
CA ILE A 99 -24.62 13.85 -25.74
C ILE A 99 -23.10 13.75 -25.91
N VAL A 100 -22.55 12.60 -25.58
CA VAL A 100 -21.14 12.23 -25.77
C VAL A 100 -21.14 10.83 -26.37
N GLU A 101 -20.30 10.57 -27.36
CA GLU A 101 -20.15 9.24 -27.92
C GLU A 101 -19.70 8.25 -26.84
N ILE A 102 -20.29 7.05 -26.81
CA ILE A 102 -20.04 6.06 -25.76
C ILE A 102 -18.55 5.68 -25.67
N SER A 103 -17.86 5.61 -26.81
CA SER A 103 -16.42 5.35 -26.91
C SER A 103 -15.60 6.43 -26.19
N ILE A 104 -15.88 7.70 -26.47
CA ILE A 104 -15.25 8.88 -25.85
C ILE A 104 -15.57 8.93 -24.35
N PHE A 105 -16.81 8.64 -23.97
CA PHE A 105 -17.20 8.61 -22.56
C PHE A 105 -16.45 7.51 -21.82
N GLU A 106 -16.41 6.28 -22.35
CA GLU A 106 -15.71 5.16 -21.73
C GLU A 106 -14.21 5.42 -21.61
N GLU A 107 -13.59 6.02 -22.62
CA GLU A 107 -12.20 6.46 -22.55
C GLU A 107 -12.00 7.53 -21.46
N THR A 108 -12.88 8.53 -21.39
CA THR A 108 -12.84 9.58 -20.37
C THR A 108 -13.04 9.00 -18.96
N ALA A 109 -13.97 8.07 -18.79
CA ALA A 109 -14.26 7.39 -17.53
C ALA A 109 -13.09 6.48 -17.11
N LYS A 110 -12.44 5.81 -18.07
CA LYS A 110 -11.20 5.07 -17.81
C LYS A 110 -10.09 6.00 -17.36
N LEU A 111 -9.82 7.09 -18.07
CA LEU A 111 -8.79 8.07 -17.69
C LEU A 111 -9.10 8.74 -16.33
N ALA A 112 -10.38 8.84 -15.96
CA ALA A 112 -10.78 9.36 -14.65
C ALA A 112 -10.39 8.43 -13.49
N HIS A 113 -10.22 7.13 -13.73
CA HIS A 113 -9.96 6.14 -12.68
C HIS A 113 -8.63 5.41 -12.80
N TYR A 114 -8.07 5.29 -13.99
CA TYR A 114 -6.87 4.51 -14.26
C TYR A 114 -5.71 5.39 -14.73
N ASP A 115 -4.50 4.95 -14.42
CA ASP A 115 -3.26 5.49 -14.96
C ASP A 115 -3.03 4.96 -16.38
N SER A 116 -2.76 5.85 -17.33
CA SER A 116 -2.66 5.50 -18.75
C SER A 116 -1.42 4.68 -19.11
N LEU A 117 -0.37 4.71 -18.27
CA LEU A 117 0.86 3.98 -18.52
C LEU A 117 0.77 2.54 -18.01
N THR A 118 0.31 2.38 -16.77
CA THR A 118 0.36 1.13 -16.02
C THR A 118 -0.96 0.36 -16.01
N GLU A 119 -2.06 1.01 -16.40
CA GLU A 119 -3.43 0.50 -16.31
C GLU A 119 -3.89 0.15 -14.87
N LEU A 120 -3.08 0.48 -13.86
CA LEU A 120 -3.50 0.48 -12.46
C LEU A 120 -4.49 1.62 -12.22
N PHE A 121 -5.16 1.61 -11.08
CA PHE A 121 -5.94 2.78 -10.66
C PHE A 121 -5.01 4.00 -10.51
N ASN A 122 -5.56 5.20 -10.68
CA ASN A 122 -4.83 6.42 -10.38
C ASN A 122 -4.95 6.78 -8.89
N ARG A 123 -4.12 7.72 -8.44
CA ARG A 123 -4.14 8.22 -7.05
C ARG A 123 -5.52 8.67 -6.57
N ARG A 124 -6.30 9.35 -7.42
CA ARG A 124 -7.64 9.84 -7.04
C ARG A 124 -8.58 8.68 -6.69
N TYR A 125 -8.54 7.61 -7.48
CA TYR A 125 -9.33 6.41 -7.20
C TYR A 125 -8.84 5.73 -5.92
N PHE A 126 -7.52 5.62 -5.72
CA PHE A 126 -6.94 5.10 -4.48
C PHE A 126 -7.43 5.84 -3.23
N ASP A 127 -7.38 7.18 -3.22
CA ASP A 127 -7.80 7.98 -2.06
C ASP A 127 -9.29 7.73 -1.72
N SER A 128 -10.13 7.59 -2.75
CA SER A 128 -11.55 7.26 -2.59
C SER A 128 -11.76 5.83 -2.08
N ALA A 129 -11.07 4.85 -2.67
CA ALA A 129 -11.16 3.45 -2.27
C ALA A 129 -10.69 3.24 -0.83
N LEU A 130 -9.55 3.83 -0.45
CA LEU A 130 -9.03 3.75 0.91
C LEU A 130 -10.00 4.36 1.93
N SER A 131 -10.58 5.53 1.62
CA SER A 131 -11.57 6.17 2.50
C SER A 131 -12.83 5.33 2.69
N ARG A 132 -13.31 4.70 1.60
CA ARG A 132 -14.46 3.79 1.62
C ARG A 132 -14.18 2.54 2.45
N GLU A 133 -13.08 1.85 2.18
CA GLU A 133 -12.71 0.62 2.88
C GLU A 133 -12.35 0.88 4.33
N MET A 134 -11.79 2.06 4.64
CA MET A 134 -11.56 2.48 6.01
C MET A 134 -12.89 2.63 6.78
N SER A 135 -13.88 3.25 6.15
CA SER A 135 -15.20 3.42 6.76
C SER A 135 -15.91 2.08 7.00
N ARG A 136 -15.74 1.12 6.07
CA ARG A 136 -16.25 -0.26 6.23
C ARG A 136 -15.53 -1.00 7.36
N SER A 137 -14.21 -0.89 7.41
CA SER A 137 -13.36 -1.55 8.41
C SER A 137 -13.68 -1.07 9.83
N LYS A 138 -13.90 0.24 10.01
CA LYS A 138 -14.37 0.80 11.29
C LYS A 138 -15.74 0.30 11.72
N ARG A 139 -16.65 0.06 10.77
CA ARG A 139 -18.02 -0.37 11.06
C ARG A 139 -18.10 -1.84 11.46
N TYR A 140 -17.28 -2.68 10.83
CA TYR A 140 -17.34 -4.13 10.97
C TYR A 140 -16.15 -4.73 11.70
N ASP A 141 -15.27 -3.89 12.27
CA ASP A 141 -14.06 -4.29 12.98
C ASP A 141 -13.16 -5.22 12.16
N PHE A 142 -12.94 -4.84 10.90
CA PHE A 142 -12.06 -5.56 9.99
C PHE A 142 -10.68 -4.91 9.92
N ASP A 143 -9.65 -5.75 9.74
CA ASP A 143 -8.32 -5.28 9.39
C ASP A 143 -8.32 -4.65 8.00
N LEU A 144 -7.51 -3.62 7.82
CA LEU A 144 -7.26 -3.00 6.53
C LEU A 144 -5.79 -2.65 6.43
N SER A 145 -5.12 -3.14 5.40
CA SER A 145 -3.69 -2.86 5.20
C SER A 145 -3.45 -2.05 3.95
N VAL A 146 -2.42 -1.20 4.01
CA VAL A 146 -1.86 -0.49 2.87
C VAL A 146 -0.43 -0.94 2.67
N ILE A 147 -0.07 -1.18 1.41
CA ILE A 147 1.33 -1.35 1.00
C ILE A 147 1.71 -0.18 0.11
N PHE A 148 2.86 0.43 0.38
CA PHE A 148 3.42 1.52 -0.42
C PHE A 148 4.75 1.06 -1.00
N PHE A 149 4.82 0.97 -2.32
CA PHE A 149 5.99 0.55 -3.08
C PHE A 149 6.63 1.70 -3.84
N ASP A 150 7.92 1.56 -4.09
CA ASP A 150 8.70 2.41 -4.96
C ASP A 150 9.79 1.57 -5.64
N LEU A 151 9.99 1.79 -6.95
CA LEU A 151 11.02 1.12 -7.72
C LEU A 151 12.41 1.66 -7.33
N ASP A 152 13.28 0.75 -6.91
CA ASP A 152 14.62 1.13 -6.49
C ASP A 152 15.43 1.67 -7.68
N ASP A 153 16.13 2.79 -7.45
CA ASP A 153 17.03 3.39 -8.43
C ASP A 153 16.38 3.73 -9.78
N PHE A 154 15.06 4.00 -9.79
CA PHE A 154 14.30 4.32 -11.01
C PHE A 154 14.86 5.50 -11.80
N LYS A 155 15.34 6.55 -11.13
CA LYS A 155 16.03 7.66 -11.79
C LYS A 155 17.30 7.20 -12.52
N ALA A 156 18.12 6.35 -11.88
CA ALA A 156 19.34 5.83 -12.50
C ALA A 156 19.04 4.92 -13.71
N LEU A 157 17.95 4.15 -13.65
CA LEU A 157 17.44 3.38 -14.78
C LEU A 157 17.10 4.30 -15.97
N ASN A 158 16.34 5.38 -15.72
CA ASN A 158 16.00 6.36 -16.76
C ASN A 158 17.23 7.08 -17.31
N ASP A 159 18.15 7.49 -16.45
CA ASP A 159 19.36 8.20 -16.86
C ASP A 159 20.29 7.29 -17.71
N SER A 160 20.30 5.98 -17.44
CA SER A 160 21.16 5.01 -18.14
C SER A 160 20.58 4.47 -19.44
N PHE A 161 19.26 4.27 -19.51
CA PHE A 161 18.60 3.56 -20.61
C PHE A 161 17.45 4.35 -21.27
N GLY A 162 17.16 5.55 -20.78
CA GLY A 162 16.10 6.42 -21.29
C GLY A 162 14.72 6.11 -20.70
N HIS A 163 13.82 7.09 -20.80
CA HIS A 163 12.47 7.01 -20.23
C HIS A 163 11.62 5.86 -20.78
N GLN A 164 11.87 5.40 -22.01
CA GLN A 164 11.14 4.26 -22.59
C GLN A 164 11.37 2.96 -21.80
N VAL A 165 12.58 2.78 -21.24
CA VAL A 165 12.90 1.62 -20.41
C VAL A 165 12.28 1.77 -19.01
N GLY A 166 12.26 2.98 -18.45
CA GLY A 166 11.51 3.25 -17.22
C GLY A 166 10.01 2.95 -17.37
N ASP A 167 9.40 3.39 -18.46
CA ASP A 167 8.00 3.10 -18.79
C ASP A 167 7.74 1.60 -18.92
N LEU A 168 8.66 0.86 -19.55
CA LEU A 168 8.59 -0.61 -19.64
C LEU A 168 8.71 -1.26 -18.26
N ALA A 169 9.59 -0.77 -17.40
CA ALA A 169 9.73 -1.28 -16.03
C ALA A 169 8.44 -1.08 -15.23
N LEU A 170 7.85 0.11 -15.27
CA LEU A 170 6.58 0.42 -14.60
C LEU A 170 5.44 -0.47 -15.08
N LYS A 171 5.33 -0.69 -16.39
CA LYS A 171 4.33 -1.59 -16.98
C LYS A 171 4.48 -3.02 -16.48
N ASN A 172 5.70 -3.54 -16.41
CA ASN A 172 5.93 -4.92 -15.97
C ASN A 172 5.74 -5.08 -14.46
N VAL A 173 6.17 -4.11 -13.66
CA VAL A 173 5.89 -4.07 -12.21
C VAL A 173 4.38 -4.04 -11.96
N ALA A 174 3.64 -3.18 -12.66
CA ALA A 174 2.19 -3.11 -12.54
C ALA A 174 1.50 -4.44 -12.89
N LYS A 175 1.93 -5.10 -13.98
CA LYS A 175 1.43 -6.44 -14.34
C LYS A 175 1.71 -7.47 -13.25
N GLU A 176 2.89 -7.44 -12.65
CA GLU A 176 3.24 -8.37 -11.58
C GLU A 176 2.42 -8.14 -10.32
N ILE A 177 2.21 -6.86 -9.94
CA ILE A 177 1.32 -6.49 -8.84
C ILE A 177 -0.10 -7.01 -9.11
N MET A 178 -0.63 -6.80 -10.31
CA MET A 178 -1.98 -7.23 -10.68
C MET A 178 -2.20 -8.74 -10.59
N LYS A 179 -1.17 -9.58 -10.80
CA LYS A 179 -1.27 -11.03 -10.59
C LYS A 179 -1.47 -11.39 -9.12
N GLN A 180 -1.06 -10.52 -8.21
CA GLN A 180 -1.13 -10.71 -6.76
C GLN A 180 -2.33 -9.99 -6.12
N THR A 181 -3.00 -9.11 -6.87
CA THR A 181 -4.18 -8.34 -6.46
C THR A 181 -5.45 -9.17 -6.60
N ARG A 182 -6.24 -9.28 -5.53
CA ARG A 182 -7.58 -9.90 -5.57
C ARG A 182 -8.63 -8.94 -6.13
N VAL A 183 -9.85 -9.43 -6.33
CA VAL A 183 -10.96 -8.62 -6.87
C VAL A 183 -11.32 -7.48 -5.91
N GLU A 184 -11.24 -7.73 -4.61
CA GLU A 184 -11.51 -6.77 -3.55
C GLU A 184 -10.34 -5.81 -3.25
N ASP A 185 -9.14 -6.14 -3.70
CA ASP A 185 -7.95 -5.32 -3.49
C ASP A 185 -7.92 -4.18 -4.50
N THR A 186 -7.27 -3.07 -4.14
CA THR A 186 -7.04 -1.94 -5.05
C THR A 186 -5.55 -1.74 -5.22
N ALA A 187 -5.04 -1.76 -6.45
CA ALA A 187 -3.67 -1.39 -6.78
C ALA A 187 -3.69 -0.12 -7.64
N ALA A 188 -2.88 0.88 -7.27
CA ALA A 188 -2.89 2.18 -7.92
C ALA A 188 -1.49 2.76 -8.08
N ARG A 189 -1.24 3.47 -9.17
CA ARG A 189 -0.05 4.32 -9.31
C ARG A 189 -0.27 5.62 -8.56
N TYR A 190 0.53 5.84 -7.52
CA TYR A 190 0.41 6.99 -6.63
C TYR A 190 1.17 8.22 -7.16
N GLY A 191 2.32 7.97 -7.78
CA GLY A 191 3.26 8.97 -8.27
C GLY A 191 4.12 8.42 -9.42
N GLY A 192 5.26 9.05 -9.71
CA GLY A 192 6.16 8.70 -10.82
C GLY A 192 6.48 7.20 -10.84
N GLU A 193 7.24 6.73 -9.86
CA GLU A 193 7.60 5.33 -9.63
C GLU A 193 6.91 4.68 -8.43
N GLU A 194 5.95 5.39 -7.84
CA GLU A 194 5.28 4.99 -6.61
C GLU A 194 3.99 4.23 -6.90
N ILE A 195 3.82 3.07 -6.28
CA ILE A 195 2.63 2.22 -6.43
C ILE A 195 2.11 1.85 -5.05
N VAL A 196 0.80 1.96 -4.86
CA VAL A 196 0.13 1.67 -3.58
C VAL A 196 -0.90 0.57 -3.75
N MET A 197 -1.09 -0.20 -2.69
CA MET A 197 -2.15 -1.21 -2.60
C MET A 197 -3.02 -0.98 -1.36
N VAL A 198 -4.32 -1.18 -1.50
CA VAL A 198 -5.29 -1.31 -0.41
C VAL A 198 -5.75 -2.75 -0.36
N LEU A 199 -5.61 -3.37 0.82
CA LEU A 199 -5.94 -4.77 1.06
C LEU A 199 -7.02 -4.84 2.16
N PRO A 200 -8.31 -4.87 1.80
CA PRO A 200 -9.40 -5.02 2.77
C PRO A 200 -9.32 -6.37 3.49
N GLN A 201 -9.79 -6.41 4.74
CA GLN A 201 -9.86 -7.62 5.57
C GLN A 201 -8.52 -8.38 5.65
N THR A 202 -7.42 -7.63 5.61
CA THR A 202 -6.07 -8.18 5.57
C THR A 202 -5.25 -7.57 6.69
N HIS A 203 -4.82 -8.41 7.62
CA HIS A 203 -3.93 -8.01 8.70
C HIS A 203 -2.50 -7.76 8.20
N LYS A 204 -1.74 -7.07 9.03
CA LYS A 204 -0.40 -6.54 8.73
C LYS A 204 0.61 -7.56 8.22
N GLU A 205 0.74 -8.71 8.88
CA GLU A 205 1.67 -9.78 8.47
C GLU A 205 1.27 -10.39 7.12
N LYS A 206 -0.01 -10.67 6.88
CA LYS A 206 -0.49 -11.12 5.56
C LYS A 206 -0.18 -10.10 4.47
N ALA A 207 -0.37 -8.81 4.73
CA ALA A 207 0.00 -7.75 3.79
C ALA A 207 1.51 -7.74 3.51
N PHE A 208 2.35 -7.94 4.54
CA PHE A 208 3.79 -8.14 4.35
C PHE A 208 4.12 -9.33 3.45
N PHE A 209 3.49 -10.49 3.64
CA PHE A 209 3.74 -11.65 2.78
C PHE A 209 3.30 -11.42 1.33
N VAL A 210 2.21 -10.68 1.11
CA VAL A 210 1.82 -10.24 -0.25
C VAL A 210 2.91 -9.34 -0.84
N GLY A 211 3.38 -8.36 -0.07
CA GLY A 211 4.42 -7.44 -0.51
C GLY A 211 5.76 -8.12 -0.81
N ASP A 212 6.24 -8.99 0.08
CA ASP A 212 7.50 -9.71 -0.13
C ASP A 212 7.41 -10.69 -1.32
N ARG A 213 6.24 -11.28 -1.58
CA ARG A 213 6.02 -12.10 -2.78
C ARG A 213 6.13 -11.27 -4.05
N ILE A 214 5.49 -10.09 -4.10
CA ILE A 214 5.61 -9.14 -5.22
C ILE A 214 7.08 -8.74 -5.42
N ARG A 215 7.77 -8.39 -4.32
CA ARG A 215 9.19 -8.02 -4.32
C ARG A 215 10.08 -9.11 -4.92
N LYS A 216 9.93 -10.35 -4.46
CA LYS A 216 10.67 -11.52 -4.98
C LYS A 216 10.44 -11.74 -6.47
N ASN A 217 9.18 -11.69 -6.91
CA ASN A 217 8.85 -11.89 -8.32
C ASN A 217 9.46 -10.80 -9.22
N ILE A 218 9.56 -9.56 -8.72
CA ILE A 218 10.17 -8.46 -9.47
C ILE A 218 11.71 -8.53 -9.45
N GLU A 219 12.32 -8.94 -8.33
CA GLU A 219 13.76 -9.21 -8.28
C GLU A 219 14.20 -10.31 -9.28
N GLU A 220 13.37 -11.35 -9.42
CA GLU A 220 13.61 -12.43 -10.39
C GLU A 220 13.37 -11.99 -11.84
N MET A 221 12.56 -10.95 -12.05
CA MET A 221 12.28 -10.39 -13.37
C MET A 221 13.55 -9.92 -14.07
N THR A 222 13.58 -10.08 -15.39
CA THR A 222 14.62 -9.50 -16.25
C THR A 222 13.92 -8.76 -17.37
N LEU A 223 14.22 -7.47 -17.50
CA LEU A 223 13.77 -6.67 -18.63
C LEU A 223 14.80 -6.80 -19.76
N GLU A 224 14.35 -6.91 -20.99
CA GLU A 224 15.24 -6.90 -22.16
C GLU A 224 15.08 -5.58 -22.92
N HIS A 225 16.20 -4.89 -23.16
CA HIS A 225 16.23 -3.71 -24.01
C HIS A 225 17.49 -3.71 -24.87
N GLY A 226 17.32 -3.75 -26.19
CA GLY A 226 18.45 -3.78 -27.13
C GLY A 226 19.38 -4.98 -26.95
N GLY A 227 18.87 -6.12 -26.46
CA GLY A 227 19.66 -7.32 -26.15
C GLY A 227 20.43 -7.28 -24.82
N ILE A 228 20.26 -6.22 -24.01
CA ILE A 228 20.87 -6.10 -22.69
C ILE A 228 19.85 -6.53 -21.63
N PRO A 229 20.20 -7.51 -20.76
CA PRO A 229 19.36 -7.86 -19.62
C PRO A 229 19.49 -6.81 -18.51
N ILE A 230 18.35 -6.28 -18.07
CA ILE A 230 18.26 -5.24 -17.04
C ILE A 230 17.51 -5.82 -15.85
N LYS A 231 18.14 -5.74 -14.67
CA LYS A 231 17.54 -6.11 -13.39
C LYS A 231 16.95 -4.88 -12.71
N ILE A 232 15.79 -5.06 -12.10
CA ILE A 232 15.11 -4.05 -11.31
C ILE A 232 14.72 -4.66 -9.97
N THR A 233 14.64 -3.82 -8.93
CA THR A 233 14.12 -4.21 -7.63
C THR A 233 13.13 -3.15 -7.15
N LEU A 234 12.39 -3.48 -6.10
CA LEU A 234 11.50 -2.52 -5.45
C LEU A 234 11.62 -2.63 -3.94
N SER A 235 11.33 -1.52 -3.28
CA SER A 235 11.16 -1.49 -1.84
C SER A 235 9.70 -1.24 -1.50
N GLY A 236 9.25 -1.74 -0.34
CA GLY A 236 7.87 -1.61 0.12
C GLY A 236 7.75 -1.27 1.60
N GLY A 237 6.69 -0.58 1.97
CA GLY A 237 6.30 -0.33 3.36
C GLY A 237 4.87 -0.73 3.62
N VAL A 238 4.61 -1.37 4.76
CA VAL A 238 3.28 -1.89 5.12
C VAL A 238 2.78 -1.23 6.38
N ALA A 239 1.54 -0.75 6.37
CA ALA A 239 0.85 -0.29 7.56
C ALA A 239 -0.59 -0.81 7.59
N SER A 240 -1.14 -0.99 8.79
CA SER A 240 -2.48 -1.55 8.97
C SER A 240 -3.32 -0.76 9.96
N PHE A 241 -4.59 -0.57 9.62
CA PHE A 241 -5.62 -0.18 10.57
C PHE A 241 -6.08 -1.41 11.36
N PRO A 242 -6.40 -1.26 12.67
CA PRO A 242 -6.29 -0.04 13.47
C PRO A 242 -4.90 0.20 14.09
N ILE A 243 -4.01 -0.77 13.98
CA ILE A 243 -2.75 -0.86 14.77
C ILE A 243 -1.84 0.35 14.55
N ASP A 244 -1.65 0.77 13.30
CA ASP A 244 -0.67 1.81 12.93
C ASP A 244 -1.30 3.20 12.81
N SER A 245 -2.59 3.26 12.44
CA SER A 245 -3.33 4.51 12.33
C SER A 245 -4.84 4.28 12.32
N MET A 246 -5.57 5.28 12.83
CA MET A 246 -7.04 5.35 12.82
C MET A 246 -7.60 6.21 11.67
N SER A 247 -6.74 6.79 10.81
CA SER A 247 -7.14 7.62 9.68
C SER A 247 -6.54 7.11 8.38
N ALA A 248 -7.24 7.30 7.26
CA ALA A 248 -6.77 6.89 5.94
C ALA A 248 -5.43 7.56 5.58
N GLN A 249 -5.34 8.88 5.75
CA GLN A 249 -4.10 9.62 5.49
C GLN A 249 -2.96 9.14 6.40
N GLY A 250 -3.22 8.98 7.70
CA GLY A 250 -2.21 8.51 8.64
C GLY A 250 -1.72 7.09 8.31
N LEU A 251 -2.58 6.24 7.74
CA LEU A 251 -2.21 4.90 7.29
C LEU A 251 -1.24 4.94 6.11
N VAL A 252 -1.47 5.84 5.14
CA VAL A 252 -0.56 6.08 4.01
C VAL A 252 0.78 6.62 4.51
N GLU A 253 0.78 7.60 5.43
CA GLU A 253 2.00 8.16 6.03
C GLU A 253 2.80 7.13 6.85
N CYS A 254 2.12 6.13 7.44
CA CYS A 254 2.78 5.02 8.09
C CYS A 254 3.42 4.07 7.06
N ALA A 255 2.71 3.70 6.00
CA ALA A 255 3.23 2.84 4.96
C ALA A 255 4.43 3.47 4.23
N ASP A 256 4.36 4.77 3.89
CA ASP A 256 5.48 5.54 3.32
C ASP A 256 6.71 5.57 4.24
N ARG A 257 6.52 5.74 5.56
CA ARG A 257 7.62 5.62 6.53
C ARG A 257 8.20 4.21 6.60
N GLY A 258 7.38 3.17 6.45
CA GLY A 258 7.84 1.79 6.30
C GLY A 258 8.70 1.63 5.05
N LEU A 259 8.30 2.21 3.92
CA LEU A 259 9.05 2.18 2.67
C LEU A 259 10.41 2.85 2.83
N TYR A 260 10.45 4.02 3.49
CA TYR A 260 11.68 4.69 3.83
C TYR A 260 12.62 3.82 4.69
N GLN A 261 12.07 3.07 5.65
CA GLN A 261 12.84 2.11 6.46
C GLN A 261 13.42 0.98 5.60
N ALA A 262 12.64 0.42 4.66
CA ALA A 262 13.11 -0.60 3.73
C ALA A 262 14.27 -0.10 2.86
N LYS A 263 14.14 1.10 2.28
CA LYS A 263 15.21 1.72 1.47
C LYS A 263 16.51 1.89 2.27
N ASN A 264 16.40 2.35 3.52
CA ASN A 264 17.56 2.51 4.42
C ASN A 264 18.19 1.19 4.89
N GLN A 265 17.48 0.08 4.79
CA GLN A 265 18.00 -1.25 5.11
C GLN A 265 18.75 -1.91 3.95
N GLY A 266 18.92 -1.20 2.83
CA GLY A 266 19.66 -1.70 1.66
C GLY A 266 18.81 -1.87 0.42
N LYS A 267 17.57 -1.33 0.39
CA LYS A 267 16.60 -1.48 -0.69
C LYS A 267 16.21 -2.93 -0.92
N ASN A 268 15.43 -3.22 -1.97
CA ASN A 268 14.97 -4.55 -2.31
C ASN A 268 14.41 -5.30 -1.09
N ASN A 269 13.56 -4.62 -0.33
CA ASN A 269 13.00 -5.13 0.91
C ASN A 269 11.59 -4.58 1.13
N VAL A 270 10.77 -5.31 1.88
CA VAL A 270 9.50 -4.82 2.40
C VAL A 270 9.64 -4.68 3.91
N ALA A 271 9.21 -3.56 4.48
CA ALA A 271 9.25 -3.34 5.91
C ALA A 271 7.84 -3.11 6.48
N LEU A 272 7.58 -3.72 7.62
CA LEU A 272 6.45 -3.34 8.45
C LEU A 272 6.74 -1.98 9.07
N TYR A 273 5.81 -1.03 8.94
CA TYR A 273 5.91 0.22 9.67
C TYR A 273 5.99 -0.06 11.16
N SER A 274 6.91 0.60 11.84
CA SER A 274 6.97 0.65 13.29
C SER A 274 7.09 2.10 13.73
N SER A 275 6.34 2.47 14.78
CA SER A 275 6.47 3.78 15.43
C SER A 275 7.83 3.96 16.09
N GLU A 276 8.58 2.87 16.33
CA GLU A 276 9.97 2.93 16.74
C GLU A 276 10.88 3.33 15.57
N LYS A 277 11.32 4.59 15.57
CA LYS A 277 12.27 5.16 14.59
C LYS A 277 13.68 4.55 14.62
N ARG A 278 13.92 3.45 15.34
CA ARG A 278 15.26 2.93 15.63
C ARG A 278 15.56 1.69 14.80
N ARG A 279 16.72 1.69 14.16
CA ARG A 279 17.27 0.58 13.35
C ARG A 279 17.41 -0.74 14.13
N PHE A 280 17.46 -0.67 15.46
CA PHE A 280 17.54 -1.83 16.35
C PHE A 280 16.49 -1.69 17.45
N PRO A 281 15.56 -2.66 17.58
CA PRO A 281 14.61 -2.65 18.66
C PRO A 281 15.32 -2.71 20.01
N ARG A 282 14.78 -1.99 21.00
CA ARG A 282 15.30 -2.02 22.36
C ARG A 282 14.44 -2.95 23.20
N ILE A 283 15.08 -3.78 24.02
CA ILE A 283 14.39 -4.56 25.04
C ILE A 283 14.59 -3.89 26.40
N ASP A 284 13.61 -4.05 27.29
CA ASP A 284 13.78 -3.69 28.68
C ASP A 284 14.91 -4.52 29.28
N PHE A 285 15.81 -3.82 29.97
CA PHE A 285 17.02 -4.43 30.51
C PHE A 285 17.35 -3.76 31.82
N SER A 286 17.01 -4.45 32.90
CA SER A 286 17.25 -4.00 34.27
C SER A 286 18.45 -4.73 34.84
N GLY A 287 19.58 -4.02 34.91
CA GLY A 287 20.82 -4.53 35.49
C GLY A 287 21.70 -3.38 35.94
N GLN A 288 22.52 -3.62 36.97
CA GLN A 288 23.52 -2.64 37.38
C GLN A 288 24.70 -2.69 36.41
N ILE A 289 25.05 -1.53 35.85
CA ILE A 289 26.15 -1.39 34.91
C ILE A 289 27.26 -0.53 35.51
N ASN A 290 28.50 -0.88 35.17
CA ASN A 290 29.66 -0.08 35.50
C ASN A 290 30.20 0.52 34.20
N ALA A 291 30.38 1.84 34.16
CA ALA A 291 30.97 2.57 33.05
C ALA A 291 32.33 3.13 33.49
N PHE A 292 33.37 2.88 32.70
CA PHE A 292 34.74 3.35 32.95
C PHE A 292 35.10 4.35 31.85
N LEU A 293 35.50 5.57 32.24
CA LEU A 293 35.87 6.61 31.30
C LEU A 293 37.24 6.28 30.68
N LEU A 294 37.33 6.26 29.35
CA LEU A 294 38.58 5.89 28.67
C LEU A 294 39.60 7.05 28.64
N SER A 295 39.15 8.29 28.71
CA SER A 295 40.00 9.48 28.75
C SER A 295 40.65 9.72 30.11
N GLU A 296 40.03 9.27 31.22
CA GLU A 296 40.53 9.44 32.59
C GLU A 296 40.60 8.08 33.31
N PRO A 297 41.73 7.37 33.22
CA PRO A 297 41.91 6.07 33.87
C PRO A 297 41.69 6.18 35.39
N GLY A 298 40.68 5.49 35.90
CA GLY A 298 40.31 5.47 37.33
C GLY A 298 38.96 6.12 37.64
N LYS A 299 38.41 6.93 36.72
CA LYS A 299 37.05 7.47 36.87
C LYS A 299 36.04 6.45 36.39
N ASN A 300 35.14 6.06 37.28
CA ASN A 300 34.06 5.13 36.99
C ASN A 300 32.72 5.68 37.47
N PHE A 301 31.67 5.17 36.84
CA PHE A 301 30.30 5.52 37.13
C PHE A 301 29.49 4.24 37.27
N THR A 302 28.56 4.24 38.22
CA THR A 302 27.60 3.15 38.38
C THR A 302 26.23 3.62 37.98
N GLY A 303 25.52 2.81 37.22
CA GLY A 303 24.18 3.14 36.77
C GLY A 303 23.23 1.95 36.71
N LYS A 304 21.94 2.23 36.65
CA LYS A 304 20.90 1.23 36.44
C LYS A 304 20.47 1.26 34.99
N ALA A 305 20.66 0.15 34.27
CA ALA A 305 20.16 0.05 32.90
C ALA A 305 18.63 0.11 32.86
N LYS A 306 18.11 0.72 31.80
CA LYS A 306 16.68 0.82 31.49
C LYS A 306 16.32 -0.05 30.30
N ASN A 307 17.05 0.11 29.19
CA ASN A 307 16.86 -0.70 27.99
C ASN A 307 18.16 -0.83 27.21
N ILE A 308 18.25 -1.90 26.42
CA ILE A 308 19.43 -2.23 25.61
C ILE A 308 19.01 -2.72 24.22
N SER A 309 19.84 -2.49 23.21
CA SER A 309 19.73 -3.10 21.89
C SER A 309 21.09 -3.55 21.38
N MET A 310 21.13 -4.11 20.18
CA MET A 310 22.38 -4.50 19.52
C MET A 310 23.40 -3.36 19.38
N MET A 311 22.96 -2.09 19.33
CA MET A 311 23.84 -0.94 19.06
C MET A 311 23.87 0.12 20.17
N GLY A 312 23.18 -0.09 21.29
CA GLY A 312 23.26 0.88 22.36
C GLY A 312 22.55 0.50 23.64
N LEU A 313 22.85 1.26 24.68
CA LEU A 313 22.34 1.10 26.04
C LEU A 313 21.76 2.43 26.52
N LEU A 314 20.67 2.38 27.27
CA LEU A 314 20.21 3.47 28.12
C LEU A 314 20.36 3.05 29.57
N PHE A 315 21.02 3.89 30.37
CA PHE A 315 21.09 3.70 31.82
C PHE A 315 20.93 5.04 32.53
N GLU A 316 20.51 4.94 33.78
CA GLU A 316 20.39 6.06 34.71
C GLU A 316 21.64 6.13 35.59
N SER A 317 22.19 7.32 35.74
CA SER A 317 23.37 7.63 36.56
C SER A 317 23.08 8.81 37.48
N VAL A 318 23.65 8.81 38.70
CA VAL A 318 23.58 9.98 39.60
C VAL A 318 24.54 11.10 39.17
N GLU A 319 25.56 10.74 38.40
CA GLU A 319 26.56 11.66 37.85
C GLU A 319 26.34 11.87 36.35
N SER A 320 26.56 13.10 35.88
CA SER A 320 26.52 13.46 34.46
C SER A 320 27.78 13.01 33.74
N MET A 321 27.66 12.83 32.42
CA MET A 321 28.76 12.57 31.50
C MET A 321 28.72 13.58 30.36
N GLU A 322 29.80 13.74 29.61
CA GLU A 322 29.82 14.62 28.44
C GLU A 322 29.46 13.87 27.16
N ILE A 323 28.67 14.50 26.28
CA ILE A 323 28.35 13.92 24.98
C ILE A 323 29.64 13.81 24.16
N GLY A 324 29.89 12.61 23.62
CA GLY A 324 31.11 12.31 22.87
C GLY A 324 32.16 11.53 23.66
N GLU A 325 32.04 11.44 24.98
CA GLU A 325 32.96 10.64 25.81
C GLU A 325 32.89 9.15 25.43
N GLU A 326 34.06 8.49 25.42
CA GLU A 326 34.16 7.06 25.21
C GLU A 326 34.28 6.31 26.53
N LEU A 327 33.43 5.31 26.67
CA LEU A 327 33.26 4.52 27.87
C LEU A 327 33.54 3.05 27.56
N ARG A 328 34.18 2.36 28.49
CA ARG A 328 34.07 0.91 28.60
C ARG A 328 32.92 0.59 29.55
N LEU A 329 31.89 -0.08 29.06
CA LEU A 329 30.75 -0.56 29.83
C LEU A 329 30.94 -2.03 30.17
N ASP A 330 30.76 -2.42 31.42
CA ASP A 330 30.61 -3.82 31.81
C ASP A 330 29.13 -4.15 31.97
N VAL A 331 28.55 -4.78 30.94
CA VAL A 331 27.11 -5.08 30.86
C VAL A 331 26.84 -6.51 31.34
N PRO A 332 25.98 -6.75 32.34
CA PRO A 332 25.65 -8.10 32.80
C PRO A 332 24.78 -8.84 31.77
N ILE A 333 25.08 -10.11 31.49
CA ILE A 333 24.28 -10.98 30.61
C ILE A 333 23.51 -11.99 31.48
N PRO A 334 22.18 -11.91 31.55
CA PRO A 334 21.35 -12.95 32.16
C PRO A 334 21.38 -14.25 31.33
N PRO A 335 21.22 -15.44 31.95
CA PRO A 335 21.03 -15.71 33.38
C PRO A 335 22.33 -15.93 34.16
N HIS A 336 23.47 -16.04 33.49
CA HIS A 336 24.73 -16.50 34.09
C HIS A 336 25.55 -15.39 34.77
N ASN A 337 25.06 -14.14 34.78
CA ASN A 337 25.69 -12.96 35.39
C ASN A 337 27.14 -12.69 34.91
N ASN A 338 27.52 -13.24 33.76
CA ASN A 338 28.76 -12.89 33.08
C ASN A 338 28.69 -11.44 32.61
N ARG A 339 29.80 -10.70 32.69
CA ARG A 339 29.85 -9.30 32.24
C ARG A 339 30.53 -9.21 30.89
N LEU A 340 29.83 -8.61 29.93
CA LEU A 340 30.35 -8.33 28.59
C LEU A 340 30.95 -6.92 28.57
N PRO A 341 32.27 -6.78 28.36
CA PRO A 341 32.86 -5.47 28.16
C PRO A 341 32.51 -4.95 26.77
N ILE A 342 31.87 -3.77 26.72
CA ILE A 342 31.44 -3.07 25.51
C ILE A 342 32.03 -1.66 25.54
N THR A 343 32.79 -1.30 24.52
CA THR A 343 33.20 0.09 24.30
C THR A 343 32.08 0.83 23.57
N GLY A 344 31.68 1.98 24.08
CA GLY A 344 30.65 2.83 23.48
C GLY A 344 30.93 4.31 23.69
N ARG A 345 30.18 5.16 22.98
CA ARG A 345 30.25 6.61 23.06
C ARG A 345 28.97 7.18 23.63
N VAL A 346 29.08 8.13 24.54
CA VAL A 346 27.94 8.89 25.06
C VAL A 346 27.31 9.67 23.90
N ALA A 347 26.10 9.29 23.52
CA ALA A 347 25.36 9.88 22.40
C ALA A 347 24.33 10.91 22.86
N ARG A 348 23.86 10.80 24.11
CA ARG A 348 22.90 11.73 24.72
C ARG A 348 22.96 11.66 26.24
N VAL A 349 22.69 12.79 26.88
CA VAL A 349 22.53 12.93 28.33
C VAL A 349 21.28 13.75 28.57
N ILE A 350 20.30 13.19 29.29
CA ILE A 350 19.03 13.86 29.60
C ILE A 350 18.91 14.02 31.11
N PRO A 351 18.89 15.25 31.64
CA PRO A 351 18.67 15.49 33.07
C PRO A 351 17.29 14.98 33.52
N SER A 352 17.25 14.33 34.68
CA SER A 352 16.05 13.93 35.41
C SER A 352 16.08 14.53 36.82
N SER A 353 14.99 14.42 37.60
CA SER A 353 14.83 15.13 38.87
C SER A 353 15.97 14.93 39.88
N HIS A 354 16.62 13.77 39.90
CA HIS A 354 17.75 13.45 40.80
C HIS A 354 18.84 12.58 40.12
N SER A 355 18.85 12.53 38.79
CA SER A 355 19.69 11.61 38.01
C SER A 355 19.83 12.08 36.56
N PHE A 356 20.63 11.36 35.77
CA PHE A 356 20.86 11.59 34.36
C PHE A 356 20.60 10.31 33.57
N ASP A 357 19.82 10.44 32.50
CA ASP A 357 19.62 9.38 31.52
C ASP A 357 20.71 9.44 30.47
N ILE A 358 21.65 8.49 30.57
CA ILE A 358 22.82 8.38 29.71
C ILE A 358 22.53 7.38 28.60
N GLY A 359 22.46 7.87 27.36
CA GLY A 359 22.36 7.03 26.18
C GLY A 359 23.74 6.81 25.56
N VAL A 360 24.16 5.55 25.48
CA VAL A 360 25.46 5.16 24.89
C VAL A 360 25.24 4.38 23.60
N SER A 361 25.96 4.75 22.55
CA SER A 361 26.04 4.02 21.28
C SER A 361 27.25 3.10 21.30
N PHE A 362 27.10 1.83 20.95
CA PHE A 362 28.20 0.87 20.96
C PHE A 362 29.16 1.09 19.78
N ILE A 363 30.47 1.07 20.06
CA ILE A 363 31.55 1.19 19.07
C ILE A 363 32.20 -0.17 18.81
N LYS A 364 32.58 -0.88 19.89
CA LYS A 364 33.26 -2.18 19.82
C LYS A 364 32.79 -3.07 20.97
N MET A 365 32.36 -4.28 20.65
CA MET A 365 32.22 -5.36 21.65
C MET A 365 33.50 -6.20 21.61
N ALA A 366 33.94 -6.72 22.76
CA ALA A 366 35.24 -7.38 23.03
C ALA A 366 35.94 -8.12 21.86
N ASP A 367 37.28 -8.17 21.89
CA ASP A 367 38.12 -8.83 20.87
C ASP A 367 37.74 -10.29 20.59
N ARG A 368 37.71 -10.63 19.30
CA ARG A 368 37.27 -11.92 18.73
C ARG A 368 37.99 -13.16 19.30
N GLN A 369 39.13 -13.01 19.97
CA GLN A 369 39.91 -14.16 20.46
C GLN A 369 39.55 -14.63 21.88
N SER A 370 38.82 -13.82 22.68
CA SER A 370 38.66 -14.12 24.12
C SER A 370 37.23 -14.26 24.63
N ASN A 371 36.18 -13.96 23.85
CA ASN A 371 34.79 -13.95 24.38
C ASN A 371 33.68 -14.28 23.36
N ASP A 372 33.89 -15.29 22.49
CA ASP A 372 32.88 -15.73 21.51
C ASP A 372 31.60 -16.25 22.18
N LEU A 373 31.70 -16.83 23.39
CA LEU A 373 30.54 -17.35 24.12
C LEU A 373 29.64 -16.23 24.68
N ALA A 374 30.21 -15.21 25.33
CA ALA A 374 29.44 -14.12 25.93
C ALA A 374 28.72 -13.26 24.88
N LEU A 375 29.34 -13.04 23.72
CA LEU A 375 28.71 -12.30 22.61
C LEU A 375 27.54 -13.10 22.00
N ARG A 376 27.71 -14.42 21.85
CA ARG A 376 26.65 -15.33 21.39
C ARG A 376 25.50 -15.40 22.39
N ASP A 377 25.78 -15.48 23.69
CA ASP A 377 24.77 -15.54 24.74
C ASP A 377 24.00 -14.22 24.84
N PHE A 378 24.68 -13.08 24.66
CA PHE A 378 24.03 -11.77 24.57
C PHE A 378 23.08 -11.68 23.37
N GLY A 379 23.52 -12.14 22.18
CA GLY A 379 22.66 -12.21 20.99
C GLY A 379 21.45 -13.13 21.18
N LYS A 380 21.64 -14.30 21.81
CA LYS A 380 20.55 -15.23 22.15
C LYS A 380 19.56 -14.63 23.15
N TYR A 381 20.06 -13.94 24.19
CA TYR A 381 19.24 -13.27 25.19
C TYR A 381 18.36 -12.20 24.53
N LEU A 382 18.96 -11.31 23.72
CA LEU A 382 18.22 -10.30 22.97
C LEU A 382 17.15 -10.92 22.07
N GLY A 383 17.48 -12.00 21.35
CA GLY A 383 16.54 -12.73 20.51
C GLY A 383 15.37 -13.34 21.28
N SER A 384 15.63 -13.93 22.45
CA SER A 384 14.59 -14.55 23.30
C SER A 384 13.62 -13.54 23.91
N GLN A 385 14.11 -12.38 24.36
CA GLN A 385 13.29 -11.32 24.95
C GLN A 385 12.44 -10.61 23.89
N PHE A 386 12.93 -10.55 22.65
CA PHE A 386 12.15 -10.00 21.54
C PHE A 386 10.95 -10.89 21.20
N GLN A 387 11.10 -12.21 21.22
CA GLN A 387 10.01 -13.16 20.98
C GLN A 387 8.95 -13.20 22.09
N SER A 388 9.25 -12.72 23.30
CA SER A 388 8.30 -12.68 24.42
C SER A 388 7.56 -11.35 24.58
N THR A 389 7.97 -10.32 23.83
CA THR A 389 7.41 -8.96 23.91
C THR A 389 6.47 -8.63 22.73
N VAL A 390 6.50 -9.48 21.70
CA VAL A 390 5.55 -9.54 20.58
C VAL A 390 4.55 -10.64 20.87
#